data_AF-A0A376NS21-F1
#
_entry.id   AF-A0A376NS21-F1
#
_cell.length_a   1.000
_cell.length_b   1.000
_cell.length_c   1.000
_cell.angle_alpha   90.00
_cell.angle_beta   90.00
_cell.angle_gamma   90.00
#
_symmetry.space_group_name_H-M   'P 1'
#
loop_
_entity.id
_entity.type
_entity.pdbx_description
1 polymer ?
#
loop_
_entity_poly.entity_id
_entity_poly.type
_entity_poly.pdbx_seq_one_letter_code
_entity_poly.pdbx_strand_id
1 'polypeptide(L)'
;MTICRKGEDIGMVKSDRPNPNLETFRNGQLRAVAAGSRMSFSSAARNYNGTYSAQRQELVESTDGYLILQDCFIGAVTRPVYRTWLNMVVAAGLLKIPSDVDMKTLCNATYSGPVMPWIDPVKEAEAWKIQIRGGAATESDWVRAGGRNPDDVKRRRKAEIDENRKLGLIF
;
A
#
# COMPACT_ATOMS: atom_id res chain seq x y z
N MET A 1 15.18 13.51 60.37
CA MET A 1 15.09 12.04 60.44
C MET A 1 14.17 11.70 61.59
N THR A 2 12.89 11.48 61.30
CA THR A 2 11.87 11.26 62.34
C THR A 2 11.82 9.77 62.63
N ILE A 3 12.16 9.38 63.87
CA ILE A 3 12.33 7.99 64.30
C ILE A 3 10.96 7.50 64.82
N CYS A 4 10.45 6.38 64.30
CA CYS A 4 9.16 5.80 64.72
C CYS A 4 9.16 5.40 66.20
N ARG A 5 8.01 5.57 66.86
CA ARG A 5 7.84 5.24 68.29
C ARG A 5 7.69 3.73 68.48
N LYS A 6 7.99 3.24 69.69
CA LYS A 6 7.92 1.82 70.05
C LYS A 6 6.48 1.30 69.90
N GLY A 7 6.23 0.52 68.85
CA GLY A 7 4.90 0.01 68.46
C GLY A 7 4.44 0.43 67.05
N GLU A 8 5.13 1.37 66.40
CA GLU A 8 4.90 1.70 65.00
C GLU A 8 5.90 0.95 64.11
N ASP A 9 5.38 0.16 63.17
CA ASP A 9 6.18 -0.53 62.17
C ASP A 9 6.04 0.19 60.82
N ILE A 10 7.16 0.51 60.19
CA ILE A 10 7.17 1.14 58.86
C ILE A 10 7.04 0.01 57.84
N GLY A 11 5.79 -0.33 57.51
CA GLY A 11 5.49 -1.23 56.42
C GLY A 11 5.92 -0.63 55.08
N MET A 12 7.06 -1.08 54.54
CA MET A 12 7.40 -0.81 53.15
C MET A 12 6.33 -1.43 52.25
N VAL A 13 5.69 -0.63 51.40
CA VAL A 13 4.73 -1.11 50.41
C VAL A 13 5.49 -2.00 49.43
N LYS A 14 5.43 -3.32 49.63
CA LYS A 14 6.01 -4.26 48.68
C LYS A 14 5.15 -4.26 47.42
N SER A 15 5.74 -3.82 46.31
CA SER A 15 5.12 -3.87 44.99
C SER A 15 5.20 -5.28 44.39
N ASP A 16 4.72 -6.28 45.12
CA ASP A 16 4.80 -7.71 44.76
C ASP A 16 3.60 -8.17 43.92
N ARG A 17 2.93 -7.24 43.22
CA ARG A 17 1.82 -7.55 42.33
C ARG A 17 2.26 -7.40 40.87
N PRO A 18 2.99 -8.38 40.29
CA PRO A 18 3.18 -8.39 38.86
C PRO A 18 1.79 -8.41 38.21
N ASN A 19 1.53 -7.45 37.32
CA ASN A 19 0.28 -7.36 36.58
C ASN A 19 0.50 -7.81 35.13
N PRO A 20 0.60 -9.13 34.87
CA PRO A 20 0.75 -9.64 33.51
C PRO A 20 -0.45 -9.30 32.61
N ASN A 21 -1.61 -8.98 33.20
CA ASN A 21 -2.84 -8.69 32.46
C ASN A 21 -2.91 -7.25 31.92
N LEU A 22 -2.02 -6.36 32.37
CA LEU A 22 -1.98 -4.97 31.88
C LEU A 22 -1.69 -4.93 30.37
N GLU A 23 -0.81 -5.81 29.88
CA GLU A 23 -0.50 -5.90 28.46
C GLU A 23 -1.74 -6.33 27.64
N THR A 24 -2.47 -7.34 28.11
CA THR A 24 -3.72 -7.80 27.48
C THR A 24 -4.76 -6.68 27.42
N PHE A 25 -4.94 -5.94 28.50
CA PHE A 25 -5.85 -4.78 28.54
C PHE A 25 -5.43 -3.70 27.54
N ARG A 26 -4.15 -3.31 27.53
CA ARG A 26 -3.60 -2.32 26.58
C ARG A 26 -3.79 -2.78 25.14
N ASN A 27 -3.50 -4.05 24.84
CA ASN A 27 -3.68 -4.62 23.51
C ASN A 27 -5.16 -4.63 23.10
N GLY A 28 -6.09 -4.87 24.02
CA GLY A 28 -7.53 -4.74 23.78
C GLY A 28 -7.94 -3.31 23.38
N GLN A 29 -7.44 -2.30 24.11
CA GLN A 29 -7.72 -0.90 23.78
C GLN A 29 -7.16 -0.50 22.41
N LEU A 30 -5.93 -0.92 22.10
CA LEU A 30 -5.31 -0.65 20.80
C LEU A 30 -6.08 -1.30 19.63
N ARG A 31 -6.65 -2.50 19.83
CA ARG A 31 -7.52 -3.13 18.82
C ARG A 31 -8.82 -2.36 18.61
N ALA A 32 -9.45 -1.86 19.67
CA ALA A 32 -10.66 -1.05 19.55
C ALA A 32 -10.41 0.25 18.78
N VAL A 33 -9.27 0.91 19.02
CA VAL A 33 -8.85 2.11 18.27
C VAL A 33 -8.58 1.78 16.81
N ALA A 34 -7.80 0.72 16.54
CA ALA A 34 -7.49 0.27 15.17
C ALA A 34 -8.75 -0.05 14.35
N ALA A 35 -9.71 -0.76 14.94
CA ALA A 35 -10.99 -1.06 14.32
C ALA A 35 -11.80 0.20 13.97
N GLY A 36 -11.73 1.24 14.80
CA GLY A 36 -12.40 2.53 14.56
C GLY A 36 -11.67 3.42 13.55
N SER A 37 -10.35 3.39 13.52
CA SER A 37 -9.52 4.27 12.68
C SER A 37 -9.22 3.70 11.29
N ARG A 38 -9.67 2.48 10.98
CA ARG A 38 -9.31 1.72 9.76
C ARG A 38 -7.81 1.48 9.61
N MET A 39 -7.09 1.46 10.73
CA MET A 39 -5.68 1.10 10.78
C MET A 39 -5.54 -0.34 11.24
N SER A 40 -4.48 -1.01 10.81
CA SER A 40 -4.12 -2.33 11.34
C SER A 40 -3.63 -2.21 12.80
N PHE A 41 -3.98 -3.19 13.63
CA PHE A 41 -3.49 -3.29 15.01
C PHE A 41 -1.97 -3.37 15.05
N SER A 42 -1.37 -4.18 14.18
CA SER A 42 0.06 -4.37 14.08
C SER A 42 0.79 -3.07 13.76
N SER A 43 0.22 -2.21 12.90
CA SER A 43 0.79 -0.88 12.63
C SER A 43 0.56 0.10 13.78
N ALA A 44 -0.62 0.09 14.41
CA ALA A 44 -0.93 0.97 15.54
C ALA A 44 -0.12 0.63 16.81
N ALA A 45 0.07 -0.67 17.09
CA ALA A 45 0.80 -1.18 18.23
C ALA A 45 2.31 -1.37 17.94
N ARG A 46 2.73 -1.23 16.67
CA ARG A 46 4.06 -1.62 16.16
C ARG A 46 4.46 -3.05 16.56
N ASN A 47 3.49 -3.95 16.57
CA ASN A 47 3.67 -5.33 16.97
C ASN A 47 3.27 -6.27 15.82
N TYR A 48 4.26 -6.88 15.17
CA TYR A 48 4.06 -7.72 13.99
C TYR A 48 4.09 -9.21 14.34
N ASN A 49 3.45 -9.60 15.44
CA ASN A 49 3.34 -11.00 15.86
C ASN A 49 2.13 -11.67 15.22
N GLY A 50 2.32 -12.83 14.60
CA GLY A 50 1.23 -13.62 14.00
C GLY A 50 1.73 -14.58 12.93
N THR A 51 0.84 -15.44 12.44
CA THR A 51 1.12 -16.27 11.26
C THR A 51 1.08 -15.42 9.99
N TYR A 52 1.77 -15.85 8.93
CA TYR A 52 1.77 -15.17 7.62
C TYR A 52 0.34 -14.85 7.13
N SER A 53 -0.59 -15.80 7.28
CA SER A 53 -1.98 -15.62 6.84
C SER A 53 -2.71 -14.53 7.63
N ALA A 54 -2.47 -14.42 8.94
CA ALA A 54 -3.09 -13.39 9.77
C ALA A 54 -2.56 -11.99 9.44
N GLN A 55 -1.24 -11.86 9.26
CA GLN A 55 -0.61 -10.59 8.84
C GLN A 55 -1.09 -10.15 7.45
N ARG A 56 -1.29 -11.10 6.53
CA ARG A 56 -1.81 -10.80 5.19
C ARG A 56 -3.26 -10.33 5.22
N GLN A 57 -4.11 -10.98 6.00
CA GLN A 57 -5.50 -10.55 6.15
C GLN A 57 -5.58 -9.12 6.71
N GLU A 58 -4.78 -8.84 7.73
CA GLU A 58 -4.69 -7.50 8.33
C GLU A 58 -4.18 -6.44 7.32
N LEU A 59 -3.18 -6.79 6.50
CA LEU A 59 -2.70 -5.91 5.44
C LEU A 59 -3.79 -5.63 4.40
N VAL A 60 -4.55 -6.65 3.99
CA VAL A 60 -5.68 -6.51 3.05
C VAL A 60 -6.72 -5.52 3.56
N GLU A 61 -7.17 -5.70 4.80
CA GLU A 61 -8.20 -4.82 5.39
C GLU A 61 -7.71 -3.37 5.56
N SER A 62 -6.45 -3.18 5.97
CA SER A 62 -5.87 -1.83 6.07
C SER A 62 -5.66 -1.16 4.70
N THR A 63 -5.36 -1.94 3.66
CA THR A 63 -5.12 -1.41 2.31
C THR A 63 -6.38 -0.82 1.70
N ASP A 64 -7.54 -1.42 1.91
CA ASP A 64 -8.82 -0.87 1.45
C ASP A 64 -9.05 0.54 2.02
N GLY A 65 -8.66 0.78 3.28
CA GLY A 65 -8.70 2.11 3.89
C GLY A 65 -7.81 3.12 3.16
N TYR A 66 -6.59 2.72 2.80
CA TYR A 66 -5.65 3.57 2.06
C TYR A 66 -6.13 3.85 0.62
N LEU A 67 -6.72 2.87 -0.06
CA LEU A 67 -7.26 3.06 -1.41
C LEU A 67 -8.40 4.08 -1.44
N ILE A 68 -9.26 4.11 -0.41
CA ILE A 68 -10.31 5.12 -0.28
C ILE A 68 -9.69 6.52 -0.14
N LEU A 69 -8.69 6.68 0.72
CA LEU A 69 -7.99 7.96 0.90
C LEU A 69 -7.29 8.41 -0.39
N GLN A 70 -6.69 7.46 -1.10
CA GLN A 70 -6.07 7.69 -2.40
C GLN A 70 -7.10 8.16 -3.43
N ASP A 71 -8.26 7.51 -3.52
CA ASP A 71 -9.34 7.90 -4.44
C ASP A 71 -9.90 9.29 -4.10
N CYS A 72 -10.06 9.60 -2.81
CA CYS A 72 -10.42 10.95 -2.36
C CYS A 72 -9.38 11.98 -2.82
N PHE A 73 -8.09 11.70 -2.65
CA PHE A 73 -7.01 12.59 -3.06
C PHE A 73 -6.95 12.75 -4.59
N ILE A 74 -7.09 11.66 -5.34
CA ILE A 74 -7.14 11.67 -6.81
C ILE A 74 -8.32 12.53 -7.28
N GLY A 75 -9.50 12.32 -6.70
CA GLY A 75 -10.71 13.06 -7.06
C GLY A 75 -10.61 14.55 -6.75
N ALA A 76 -10.01 14.90 -5.61
CA ALA A 76 -9.92 16.29 -5.14
C ALA A 76 -8.75 17.08 -5.75
N VAL A 77 -7.62 16.44 -6.04
CA VAL A 77 -6.38 17.12 -6.40
C VAL A 77 -5.88 16.69 -7.77
N THR A 78 -5.53 15.41 -7.93
CA THR A 78 -4.80 14.94 -9.12
C THR A 78 -5.63 15.08 -10.40
N ARG A 79 -6.91 14.67 -10.36
CA ARG A 79 -7.80 14.70 -11.51
C ARG A 79 -8.14 16.12 -11.97
N PRO A 80 -8.48 17.08 -11.08
CA PRO A 80 -8.63 18.48 -11.46
C PRO A 80 -7.35 19.08 -12.07
N VAL A 81 -6.19 18.85 -11.45
CA VAL A 81 -4.90 19.38 -11.94
C VAL A 81 -4.60 18.85 -13.34
N TYR A 82 -4.73 17.54 -13.55
CA TYR A 82 -4.51 16.92 -14.86
C TYR A 82 -5.42 17.51 -15.94
N ARG A 83 -6.72 17.63 -15.65
CA ARG A 83 -7.70 18.15 -16.62
C ARG A 83 -7.45 19.61 -16.97
N THR A 84 -7.15 20.44 -15.97
CA THR A 84 -6.83 21.86 -16.19
C THR A 84 -5.56 21.99 -17.02
N TRP A 85 -4.50 21.25 -16.68
CA TRP A 85 -3.27 21.21 -17.46
C TRP A 85 -3.53 20.80 -18.91
N LEU A 86 -4.26 19.70 -19.14
CA LEU A 86 -4.57 19.21 -20.49
C LEU A 86 -5.33 20.25 -21.31
N ASN A 87 -6.35 20.89 -20.73
CA ASN A 87 -7.10 21.96 -21.38
C ASN A 87 -6.21 23.15 -21.75
N MET A 88 -5.28 23.55 -20.88
CA MET A 88 -4.34 24.64 -21.18
C MET A 88 -3.39 24.29 -22.32
N VAL A 89 -2.85 23.07 -22.36
CA VAL A 89 -1.95 22.63 -23.44
C VAL A 89 -2.68 22.58 -24.78
N VAL A 90 -3.94 22.14 -24.79
CA VAL A 90 -4.80 22.15 -25.98
C VAL A 90 -5.10 23.57 -26.42
N ALA A 91 -5.49 24.47 -25.51
CA ALA A 91 -5.78 25.87 -25.82
C ALA A 91 -4.55 26.63 -26.34
N ALA A 92 -3.36 26.31 -25.83
CA ALA A 92 -2.09 26.87 -26.30
C ALA A 92 -1.63 26.30 -27.66
N GLY A 93 -2.33 25.31 -28.22
CA GLY A 93 -1.97 24.67 -29.48
C GLY A 93 -0.70 23.81 -29.40
N LEU A 94 -0.25 23.46 -28.20
CA LEU A 94 0.98 22.68 -27.97
C LEU A 94 0.77 21.18 -28.19
N LEU A 95 -0.47 20.72 -28.07
CA LEU A 95 -0.85 19.33 -28.32
C LEU A 95 -1.65 19.24 -29.63
N LYS A 96 -1.10 18.52 -30.62
CA LYS A 96 -1.83 18.16 -31.82
C LYS A 96 -2.68 16.92 -31.55
N ILE A 97 -3.98 17.11 -31.40
CA ILE A 97 -4.93 16.01 -31.19
C ILE A 97 -5.19 15.32 -32.55
N PRO A 98 -4.96 14.00 -32.68
CA PRO A 98 -5.32 13.25 -33.88
C PRO A 98 -6.82 13.32 -34.19
N SER A 99 -7.20 13.32 -35.47
CA SER A 99 -8.60 13.48 -35.90
C SER A 99 -9.51 12.30 -35.57
N ASP A 100 -8.93 11.15 -35.26
CA ASP A 100 -9.62 9.90 -34.89
C ASP A 100 -9.94 9.79 -33.39
N VAL A 101 -9.51 10.75 -32.58
CA VAL A 101 -9.77 10.76 -31.13
C VAL A 101 -11.12 11.39 -30.82
N ASP A 102 -11.98 10.68 -30.09
CA ASP A 102 -13.20 11.26 -29.52
C ASP A 102 -12.84 12.25 -28.41
N MET A 103 -13.17 13.52 -28.61
CA MET A 103 -12.93 14.61 -27.67
C MET A 103 -13.57 14.38 -26.30
N LYS A 104 -14.66 13.60 -26.20
CA LYS A 104 -15.26 13.22 -24.91
C LYS A 104 -14.34 12.32 -24.07
N THR A 105 -13.46 11.58 -24.72
CA THR A 105 -12.52 10.66 -24.07
C THR A 105 -11.16 11.28 -23.80
N LEU A 106 -10.89 12.49 -24.31
CA LEU A 106 -9.58 13.13 -24.22
C LEU A 106 -9.07 13.27 -22.78
N CYS A 107 -9.98 13.53 -21.83
CA CYS A 107 -9.68 13.67 -20.41
C CYS A 107 -9.69 12.34 -19.63
N ASN A 108 -9.85 11.20 -20.30
CA ASN A 108 -9.78 9.89 -19.67
C ASN A 108 -8.32 9.58 -19.36
N ALA A 109 -8.04 9.45 -18.07
CA ALA A 109 -6.73 9.07 -17.57
C ALA A 109 -6.89 7.99 -16.51
N THR A 110 -5.97 7.04 -16.52
CA THR A 110 -5.79 6.09 -15.42
C THR A 110 -4.87 6.74 -14.39
N TYR A 111 -5.33 6.82 -13.14
CA TYR A 111 -4.54 7.34 -12.04
C TYR A 111 -3.95 6.17 -11.27
N SER A 112 -2.63 6.09 -11.24
CA SER A 112 -1.90 5.10 -10.44
C SER A 112 -1.41 5.77 -9.17
N GLY A 113 -1.67 5.16 -8.03
CA GLY A 113 -1.06 5.55 -6.76
C GLY A 113 -0.33 4.36 -6.12
N PRO A 114 -0.05 4.45 -4.81
CA PRO A 114 0.70 3.41 -4.10
C PRO A 114 0.02 2.05 -4.26
N VAL A 115 0.80 1.06 -4.67
CA VAL A 115 0.33 -0.32 -4.79
C VAL A 115 0.54 -1.07 -3.49
N MET A 116 -0.31 -2.07 -3.23
CA MET A 116 -0.15 -2.94 -2.07
C MET A 116 1.25 -3.59 -2.10
N PRO A 117 2.03 -3.49 -1.01
CA PRO A 117 3.29 -4.22 -0.92
C PRO A 117 3.04 -5.72 -0.75
N TRP A 118 3.77 -6.51 -1.52
CA TRP A 118 3.62 -7.97 -1.53
C TRP A 118 4.45 -8.63 -0.44
N ILE A 119 3.84 -9.56 0.31
CA ILE A 119 4.54 -10.27 1.39
C ILE A 119 5.31 -11.49 0.86
N ASP A 120 4.76 -12.20 -0.13
CA ASP A 120 5.41 -13.36 -0.78
C ASP A 120 5.41 -13.16 -2.30
N PRO A 121 6.55 -12.81 -2.92
CA PRO A 121 6.63 -12.50 -4.33
C PRO A 121 6.43 -13.73 -5.24
N VAL A 122 6.71 -14.94 -4.74
CA VAL A 122 6.64 -16.17 -5.56
C VAL A 122 5.18 -16.57 -5.79
N LYS A 123 4.39 -16.65 -4.72
CA LYS A 123 2.97 -16.99 -4.81
C LYS A 123 2.19 -15.98 -5.64
N GLU A 124 2.59 -14.73 -5.56
CA GLU A 124 1.95 -13.65 -6.29
C GLU A 124 2.29 -13.70 -7.79
N ALA A 125 3.57 -13.89 -8.14
CA ALA A 125 3.96 -14.09 -9.54
C ALA A 125 3.24 -15.30 -10.15
N GLU A 126 3.05 -16.37 -9.39
CA GLU A 126 2.28 -17.53 -9.82
C GLU A 126 0.79 -17.20 -10.00
N ALA A 127 0.18 -16.47 -9.07
CA ALA A 127 -1.20 -16.00 -9.20
C ALA A 127 -1.40 -15.10 -10.44
N TRP A 128 -0.48 -14.16 -10.69
CA TRP A 128 -0.51 -13.31 -11.90
C TRP A 128 -0.34 -14.12 -13.18
N LYS A 129 0.59 -15.08 -13.18
CA LYS A 129 0.78 -16.00 -14.31
C LYS A 129 -0.50 -16.77 -14.62
N ILE A 130 -1.21 -17.26 -13.61
CA ILE A 130 -2.49 -17.96 -13.76
C ILE A 130 -3.56 -17.00 -14.31
N GLN A 131 -3.70 -15.81 -13.76
CA GLN A 131 -4.71 -14.82 -14.20
C GLN A 131 -4.49 -14.36 -15.65
N ILE A 132 -3.24 -14.06 -16.02
CA ILE A 132 -2.88 -13.64 -17.37
C ILE A 132 -3.12 -14.79 -18.37
N ARG A 133 -2.69 -16.01 -18.04
CA ARG A 133 -2.94 -17.18 -18.89
C ARG A 133 -4.43 -17.52 -18.98
N GLY A 134 -5.18 -17.29 -17.92
CA GLY A 134 -6.63 -17.47 -17.87
C GLY A 134 -7.44 -16.35 -18.53
N GLY A 135 -6.79 -15.30 -19.04
CA GLY A 135 -7.45 -14.17 -19.70
C GLY A 135 -8.19 -13.22 -18.76
N ALA A 136 -8.04 -13.38 -17.44
CA ALA A 136 -8.65 -12.50 -16.45
C ALA A 136 -7.86 -11.20 -16.21
N ALA A 137 -6.59 -11.17 -16.66
CA ALA A 137 -5.71 -10.02 -16.52
C ALA A 137 -4.76 -9.89 -17.72
N THR A 138 -4.19 -8.71 -17.91
CA THR A 138 -3.16 -8.44 -18.94
C THR A 138 -1.78 -8.25 -18.32
N GLU A 139 -0.73 -8.35 -19.14
CA GLU A 139 0.63 -7.99 -18.73
C GLU A 139 0.72 -6.55 -18.20
N SER A 140 -0.07 -5.65 -18.78
CA SER A 140 -0.10 -4.25 -18.37
C SER A 140 -0.68 -4.08 -16.96
N ASP A 141 -1.66 -4.91 -16.59
CA ASP A 141 -2.28 -4.88 -15.26
C ASP A 141 -1.28 -5.33 -14.20
N TRP A 142 -0.52 -6.40 -14.47
CA TRP A 142 0.58 -6.82 -13.60
C TRP A 142 1.63 -5.71 -13.46
N VAL A 143 2.09 -5.13 -14.57
CA VAL A 143 3.12 -4.09 -14.51
C VAL A 143 2.66 -2.88 -13.68
N ARG A 144 1.39 -2.47 -13.83
CA ARG A 144 0.78 -1.40 -13.03
C ARG A 144 0.60 -1.79 -11.57
N ALA A 145 0.23 -3.03 -11.27
CA ALA A 145 0.15 -3.54 -9.90
C ALA A 145 1.51 -3.55 -9.19
N GLY A 146 2.61 -3.56 -9.95
CA GLY A 146 3.96 -3.33 -9.45
C GLY A 146 4.39 -1.85 -9.42
N GLY A 147 3.49 -0.89 -9.66
CA GLY A 147 3.77 0.55 -9.64
C GLY A 147 4.60 1.06 -10.82
N ARG A 148 4.68 0.31 -11.93
CA ARG A 148 5.50 0.64 -13.10
C ARG A 148 4.64 1.01 -14.30
N ASN A 149 5.23 1.73 -15.26
CA ASN A 149 4.59 2.02 -16.54
C ASN A 149 4.79 0.85 -17.52
N PRO A 150 3.70 0.23 -18.04
CA PRO A 150 3.78 -0.85 -19.03
C PRO A 150 4.61 -0.53 -20.26
N ASP A 151 4.51 0.69 -20.79
CA ASP A 151 5.22 1.08 -22.01
C ASP A 151 6.73 1.17 -21.77
N ASP A 152 7.12 1.71 -20.61
CA ASP A 152 8.53 1.75 -20.20
C ASP A 152 9.10 0.36 -20.00
N VAL A 153 8.34 -0.55 -19.38
CA VAL A 153 8.76 -1.94 -19.19
C VAL A 153 8.94 -2.64 -20.53
N LYS A 154 8.00 -2.51 -21.47
CA LYS A 154 8.12 -3.09 -22.81
C LYS A 154 9.32 -2.52 -23.57
N ARG A 155 9.54 -1.21 -23.49
CA ARG A 155 10.68 -0.53 -24.13
C ARG A 155 12.02 -1.04 -23.59
N ARG A 156 12.17 -1.14 -22.27
CA ARG A 156 13.40 -1.67 -21.63
C ARG A 156 13.61 -3.14 -21.98
N ARG A 157 12.56 -3.95 -21.87
CA ARG A 157 12.62 -5.38 -22.21
C ARG A 157 13.07 -5.62 -23.65
N LYS A 158 12.60 -4.80 -24.60
CA LYS A 158 13.08 -4.86 -25.99
C LYS A 158 14.59 -4.59 -26.08
N ALA A 159 15.05 -3.50 -25.47
CA ALA A 159 16.46 -3.12 -25.49
C ALA A 159 17.34 -4.23 -24.87
N GLU A 160 16.92 -4.78 -23.74
CA GLU A 160 17.61 -5.90 -23.06
C GLU A 160 17.66 -7.15 -23.94
N ILE A 161 16.56 -7.53 -24.59
CA ILE A 161 16.52 -8.69 -25.50
C ILE A 161 17.45 -8.49 -26.69
N ASP A 162 17.45 -7.29 -27.29
CA ASP A 162 18.30 -6.97 -28.45
C ASP A 162 19.80 -7.03 -28.06
N GLU A 163 20.15 -6.53 -26.87
CA GLU A 163 21.51 -6.59 -26.32
C GLU A 163 21.92 -8.03 -25.96
N ASN A 164 21.06 -8.78 -25.27
CA ASN A 164 21.30 -10.17 -24.91
C ASN A 164 21.58 -11.03 -26.14
N ARG A 165 20.79 -10.85 -27.22
CA ARG A 165 21.02 -11.53 -28.50
C ARG A 165 22.36 -11.16 -29.12
N LYS A 166 22.75 -9.89 -29.07
CA LYS A 166 24.06 -9.42 -29.57
C LYS A 166 25.23 -10.01 -28.79
N LEU A 167 25.06 -10.18 -27.48
CA LEU A 167 26.08 -10.72 -26.57
C LEU A 167 26.05 -12.25 -26.46
N GLY A 168 25.11 -12.93 -27.11
CA GLY A 168 24.95 -14.39 -27.02
C GLY A 168 24.46 -14.87 -25.65
N LEU A 169 23.78 -14.02 -24.88
CA LEU A 169 23.25 -14.32 -23.56
C LEU A 169 21.85 -14.94 -23.64
N ILE A 170 21.58 -15.95 -22.82
CA ILE A 170 20.29 -16.65 -22.75
C ILE A 170 19.65 -16.36 -21.39
N PHE A 171 18.69 -15.42 -21.38
CA PHE A 171 17.87 -15.00 -20.24
C PHE A 171 16.42 -14.76 -20.67
#